data_AF-A0A960H4A5-F1
#
_entry.id   AF-A0A960H4A5-F1
#
_cell.length_a   1.000
_cell.length_b   1.000
_cell.length_c   1.000
_cell.angle_alpha   90.00
_cell.angle_beta   90.00
_cell.angle_gamma   90.00
#
_symmetry.space_group_name_H-M   'P 1'
#
loop_
_entity.id
_entity.type
_entity.pdbx_description
1 polymer ?
#
loop_
_entity_poly.entity_id
_entity_poly.type
_entity_poly.pdbx_seq_one_letter_code
_entity_poly.pdbx_strand_id
1 'polypeptide(L)'
;RQAEFVAAIEAPVVITPWRSLLVCDLAEGVADTSLRVLAPMGLVFDENSRWLDVTACVGSPGCEKSLADVRAEATRAVSEDTAGGQVHYVGCERACGSPVSGTVLMATEDGFRVRGE
;
A
#
# COMPACT_ATOMS: atom_id res chain seq x y z
N ARG A 1 -10.41 4.31 -12.79
CA ARG A 1 -9.62 3.47 -13.73
C ARG A 1 -9.22 2.10 -13.19
N GLN A 2 -8.34 1.93 -12.19
CA GLN A 2 -7.97 0.58 -11.69
C GLN A 2 -9.20 -0.23 -11.22
N ALA A 3 -10.10 0.40 -10.46
CA ALA A 3 -11.33 -0.24 -10.01
C ALA A 3 -12.26 -0.66 -11.17
N GLU A 4 -12.28 0.07 -12.29
CA GLU A 4 -13.07 -0.30 -13.47
C GLU A 4 -12.51 -1.57 -14.12
N PHE A 5 -11.17 -1.71 -14.19
CA PHE A 5 -10.54 -2.92 -14.71
C PHE A 5 -10.77 -4.14 -13.83
N VAL A 6 -10.77 -3.95 -12.51
CA VAL A 6 -11.12 -5.02 -11.56
C VAL A 6 -12.60 -5.41 -11.71
N ALA A 7 -13.50 -4.43 -11.86
CA ALA A 7 -14.93 -4.69 -12.05
C ALA A 7 -15.23 -5.44 -13.35
N ALA A 8 -14.44 -5.22 -14.41
CA ALA A 8 -14.60 -5.89 -15.69
C ALA A 8 -14.30 -7.40 -15.66
N ILE A 9 -13.79 -7.94 -14.55
CA ILE A 9 -13.61 -9.39 -14.35
C ILE A 9 -14.97 -10.08 -14.09
N GLU A 10 -15.98 -9.31 -13.67
CA GLU A 10 -17.35 -9.81 -13.40
C GLU A 10 -17.39 -10.93 -12.35
N ALA A 11 -16.43 -10.92 -11.42
CA ALA A 11 -16.31 -11.90 -10.33
C ALA A 11 -16.46 -11.23 -8.95
N PRO A 12 -16.80 -11.99 -7.90
CA PRO A 12 -16.85 -11.46 -6.54
C PRO A 12 -15.48 -10.92 -6.11
N VAL A 13 -15.46 -9.71 -5.56
CA VAL A 13 -14.24 -9.05 -5.06
C VAL A 13 -14.37 -8.74 -3.58
N VAL A 14 -13.37 -9.15 -2.79
CA VAL A 14 -13.26 -8.82 -1.37
C VAL A 14 -12.12 -7.81 -1.18
N ILE A 15 -12.45 -6.66 -0.60
CA ILE A 15 -11.45 -5.69 -0.13
C ILE A 15 -10.98 -6.13 1.25
N THR A 16 -9.67 -6.31 1.43
CA THR A 16 -9.12 -6.77 2.70
C THR A 16 -8.63 -5.61 3.58
N PRO A 17 -8.59 -5.79 4.91
CA PRO A 17 -7.97 -4.82 5.82
C PRO A 17 -6.46 -4.62 5.59
N TRP A 18 -5.81 -5.53 4.87
CA TRP A 18 -4.37 -5.55 4.61
C TRP A 18 -4.00 -4.91 3.26
N ARG A 19 -4.87 -4.04 2.71
CA ARG A 19 -4.65 -3.32 1.44
C ARG A 19 -4.55 -4.23 0.21
N SER A 20 -5.25 -5.36 0.21
CA SER A 20 -5.31 -6.28 -0.93
C SER A 20 -6.74 -6.43 -1.45
N LEU A 21 -6.87 -6.93 -2.68
CA LEU A 21 -8.12 -7.36 -3.27
C LEU A 21 -8.04 -8.87 -3.49
N LEU A 22 -9.09 -9.60 -3.10
CA LEU A 22 -9.26 -11.00 -3.48
C LEU A 22 -10.34 -11.06 -4.55
N VAL A 23 -9.99 -11.59 -5.73
CA VAL A 23 -10.95 -11.86 -6.80
C VAL A 23 -11.25 -13.36 -6.76
N CYS A 24 -12.48 -13.72 -6.39
CA CYS A 24 -12.87 -15.09 -6.11
C CYS A 24 -13.40 -15.81 -7.35
N ASP A 25 -13.50 -17.14 -7.26
CA ASP A 25 -14.23 -17.98 -8.20
C ASP A 25 -13.79 -17.87 -9.68
N LEU A 26 -12.51 -17.56 -9.91
CA LEU A 26 -11.95 -17.46 -11.26
C LEU A 26 -11.57 -18.83 -11.82
N ALA A 27 -12.01 -19.10 -13.04
CA ALA A 27 -11.40 -20.14 -13.86
C ALA A 27 -9.94 -19.79 -14.19
N GLU A 28 -9.07 -20.80 -14.29
CA GLU A 28 -7.62 -20.62 -14.45
C GLU A 28 -7.24 -19.67 -15.61
N GLY A 29 -7.86 -19.84 -16.78
CA GLY A 29 -7.59 -18.96 -17.93
C GLY A 29 -8.02 -17.50 -17.74
N VAL A 30 -9.05 -17.25 -16.92
CA VAL A 30 -9.50 -15.89 -16.56
C VAL A 30 -8.53 -15.29 -15.56
N ALA A 31 -8.07 -16.06 -14.57
CA ALA A 31 -7.07 -15.63 -13.60
C ALA A 31 -5.76 -15.22 -14.30
N ASP A 32 -5.23 -16.07 -15.19
CA ASP A 32 -4.01 -15.84 -15.96
C ASP A 32 -4.12 -14.59 -16.87
N THR A 33 -5.28 -14.38 -17.50
CA THR A 33 -5.54 -13.15 -18.28
C THR A 33 -5.63 -11.91 -17.38
N SER A 34 -6.28 -12.03 -16.22
CA SER A 34 -6.40 -10.94 -15.25
C SER A 34 -5.02 -10.48 -14.76
N LEU A 35 -4.10 -11.40 -14.47
CA LEU A 35 -2.72 -11.08 -14.09
C LEU A 35 -2.02 -10.23 -15.15
N ARG A 36 -2.10 -10.63 -16.42
CA ARG A 36 -1.47 -9.91 -17.55
C ARG A 36 -2.03 -8.51 -17.76
N VAL A 37 -3.32 -8.29 -17.48
CA VAL A 37 -3.98 -6.99 -17.66
C VAL A 37 -3.76 -6.08 -16.46
N LEU A 38 -3.88 -6.61 -15.24
CA LEU A 38 -3.88 -5.82 -14.02
C LEU A 38 -2.48 -5.45 -13.55
N ALA A 39 -1.48 -6.30 -13.77
CA ALA A 39 -0.11 -6.01 -13.36
C ALA A 39 0.44 -4.72 -14.02
N PRO A 40 0.32 -4.51 -15.35
CA PRO A 40 0.69 -3.25 -15.99
C PRO A 40 -0.11 -2.03 -15.52
N MET A 41 -1.29 -2.24 -14.93
CA MET A 41 -2.11 -1.17 -14.36
C MET A 41 -1.69 -0.80 -12.93
N GLY A 42 -0.63 -1.41 -12.39
CA GLY A 42 -0.06 -1.09 -11.09
C GLY A 42 -0.58 -1.95 -9.93
N LEU A 43 -1.29 -3.05 -10.20
CA LEU A 43 -1.53 -4.08 -9.19
C LEU A 43 -0.31 -4.99 -9.05
N VAL A 44 -0.06 -5.44 -7.82
CA VAL A 44 1.14 -6.21 -7.48
C VAL A 44 0.79 -7.69 -7.42
N PHE A 45 1.53 -8.51 -8.18
CA PHE A 45 1.42 -9.97 -8.19
C PHE A 45 2.77 -10.69 -8.06
N ASP A 46 3.86 -9.93 -7.88
CA ASP A 46 5.20 -10.43 -7.64
C ASP A 46 5.45 -10.55 -6.13
N GLU A 47 5.81 -11.75 -5.67
CA GLU A 47 6.14 -12.03 -4.27
C GLU A 47 7.40 -11.29 -3.78
N ASN A 48 8.25 -10.83 -4.70
CA ASN A 48 9.45 -10.05 -4.39
C ASN A 48 9.22 -8.54 -4.50
N SER A 49 7.96 -8.11 -4.67
CA SER A 49 7.62 -6.70 -4.76
C SER A 49 7.85 -5.98 -3.44
N ARG A 50 8.58 -4.87 -3.49
CA ARG A 50 8.86 -3.99 -2.35
C ARG A 50 7.61 -3.34 -1.76
N TRP A 51 6.54 -3.28 -2.54
CA TRP A 51 5.24 -2.81 -2.05
C TRP A 51 4.63 -3.73 -0.98
N LEU A 52 5.15 -4.95 -0.81
CA LEU A 52 4.77 -5.85 0.28
C LEU A 52 5.32 -5.40 1.64
N ASP A 53 6.43 -4.66 1.65
CA ASP A 53 7.09 -4.20 2.87
C ASP A 53 6.73 -2.76 3.25
N VAL A 54 6.23 -1.96 2.32
CA VAL A 54 5.97 -0.53 2.55
C VAL A 54 4.49 -0.22 2.56
N THR A 55 4.03 0.38 3.65
CA THR A 55 2.64 0.86 3.81
C THR A 55 2.61 2.27 4.37
N ALA A 56 1.45 2.92 4.27
CA ALA A 56 1.25 4.25 4.83
C ALA A 56 -0.19 4.47 5.23
N CYS A 57 -0.43 5.41 6.15
CA CYS A 57 -1.77 5.89 6.44
C CYS A 57 -2.31 6.78 5.29
N VAL A 58 -3.42 7.48 5.51
CA VAL A 58 -4.00 8.37 4.48
C VAL A 58 -3.05 9.52 4.13
N GLY A 59 -2.39 10.12 5.13
CA GLY A 59 -1.48 11.24 4.91
C GLY A 59 -2.16 12.54 4.48
N SER A 60 -1.36 13.59 4.29
CA SER A 60 -1.77 14.80 3.58
C SER A 60 -1.82 14.49 2.07
N PRO A 61 -2.73 15.10 1.29
CA PRO A 61 -3.78 16.04 1.68
C PRO A 61 -5.07 15.37 2.20
N GLY A 62 -5.14 14.03 2.25
CA GLY A 62 -6.37 13.30 2.60
C GLY A 62 -6.74 13.30 4.09
N CYS A 63 -5.83 13.73 4.97
CA CYS A 63 -6.02 13.80 6.41
C CYS A 63 -5.42 15.10 6.93
N GLU A 64 -6.28 16.00 7.43
CA GLU A 64 -5.90 17.30 7.98
C GLU A 64 -4.95 17.20 9.18
N LYS A 65 -4.98 16.08 9.91
CA LYS A 65 -4.09 15.84 11.05
C LYS A 65 -2.68 15.43 10.66
N SER A 66 -2.42 15.17 9.38
CA SER A 66 -1.14 14.69 8.90
C SER A 66 -0.16 15.83 8.67
N LEU A 67 1.06 15.69 9.19
CA LEU A 67 2.14 16.66 8.98
C LEU A 67 2.84 16.51 7.61
N ALA A 68 2.67 15.36 6.94
CA ALA A 68 3.31 15.08 5.65
C ALA A 68 2.41 14.31 4.69
N ASP A 69 2.76 14.33 3.40
CA ASP A 69 2.26 13.38 2.41
C ASP A 69 3.03 12.06 2.54
N VAL A 70 2.57 11.21 3.47
CA VAL A 70 3.22 9.93 3.75
C VAL A 70 3.08 8.90 2.64
N ARG A 71 2.13 9.09 1.70
CA ARG A 71 1.96 8.18 0.57
C ARG A 71 2.95 8.50 -0.54
N ALA A 72 3.20 9.79 -0.79
CA ALA A 72 4.30 10.20 -1.67
C ALA A 72 5.65 9.70 -1.13
N GLU A 73 5.88 9.82 0.18
CA GLU A 73 7.10 9.32 0.80
C GLU A 73 7.24 7.80 0.71
N ALA A 74 6.18 7.04 0.99
CA ALA A 74 6.18 5.59 0.81
C ALA A 74 6.51 5.18 -0.64
N THR A 75 5.96 5.90 -1.62
CA THR A 75 6.24 5.68 -3.05
C THR A 75 7.70 5.96 -3.38
N ARG A 76 8.27 7.04 -2.84
CA ARG A 76 9.68 7.40 -2.97
C ARG A 76 10.58 6.31 -2.39
N ALA A 77 10.29 5.84 -1.17
CA ALA A 77 11.07 4.80 -0.51
C ALA A 77 11.09 3.46 -1.27
N VAL A 78 9.95 3.07 -1.84
CA VAL A 78 9.87 1.88 -2.71
C VAL A 78 10.71 2.07 -3.98
N SER A 79 10.63 3.25 -4.60
CA SER A 79 11.32 3.54 -5.86
C SER A 79 12.83 3.64 -5.70
N GLU A 80 13.30 4.19 -4.57
CA GLU A 80 14.71 4.43 -4.28
C GLU A 80 15.40 3.27 -3.53
N ASP A 81 14.67 2.22 -3.16
CA ASP A 81 15.19 1.09 -2.36
C ASP A 81 15.66 1.45 -0.95
N THR A 82 15.01 2.41 -0.31
CA THR A 82 15.46 2.89 1.01
C THR A 82 14.74 2.22 2.17
N ALA A 83 13.78 1.32 1.90
CA ALA A 83 13.07 0.58 2.94
C ALA A 83 13.89 -0.64 3.38
N GLY A 84 14.53 -0.56 4.55
CA GLY A 84 15.33 -1.65 5.14
C GLY A 84 14.51 -2.78 5.79
N GLY A 85 13.31 -3.08 5.29
CA GLY A 85 12.35 -4.05 5.84
C GLY A 85 10.91 -3.52 5.86
N GLN A 86 10.04 -4.14 6.68
CA GLN A 86 8.65 -3.70 6.82
C GLN A 86 8.55 -2.32 7.48
N VAL A 87 8.06 -1.34 6.73
CA VAL A 87 7.94 0.06 7.17
C VAL A 87 6.50 0.55 6.96
N HIS A 88 5.97 1.23 7.97
CA HIS A 88 4.69 1.93 7.91
C HIS A 88 4.85 3.43 8.18
N TYR A 89 4.60 4.26 7.17
CA TYR A 89 4.67 5.72 7.29
C TYR A 89 3.36 6.29 7.86
N VAL A 90 3.45 7.06 8.93
CA VAL A 90 2.31 7.71 9.59
C VAL A 90 2.49 9.22 9.67
N GLY A 91 1.42 9.95 9.39
CA GLY A 91 1.45 11.40 9.34
C GLY A 91 1.33 12.10 10.69
N CYS A 92 0.94 11.39 11.75
CA CYS A 92 0.76 11.93 13.09
C CYS A 92 0.75 10.82 14.15
N GLU A 93 0.68 11.22 15.42
CA GLU A 93 0.69 10.35 16.59
C GLU A 93 -0.42 9.29 16.64
N ARG A 94 -1.55 9.53 15.95
CA ARG A 94 -2.67 8.58 15.88
C ARG A 94 -2.26 7.27 15.20
N ALA A 95 -1.27 7.31 14.31
CA ALA A 95 -0.66 6.13 13.71
C ALA A 95 -1.68 5.15 13.10
N CYS A 96 -2.64 5.69 12.33
CA CYS A 96 -3.71 4.92 11.73
C CYS A 96 -3.17 3.81 10.82
N GLY A 97 -3.55 2.56 11.08
CA GLY A 97 -3.15 1.42 10.25
C GLY A 97 -1.77 0.85 10.56
N SER A 98 -1.13 1.26 11.66
CA SER A 98 0.13 0.66 12.09
C SER A 98 0.01 -0.88 12.22
N PRO A 99 0.96 -1.62 11.64
CA PRO A 99 0.99 -3.08 11.77
C PRO A 99 1.39 -3.51 13.18
N VAL A 100 1.16 -4.80 13.49
CA VAL A 100 1.57 -5.43 14.76
C VAL A 100 3.10 -5.53 14.85
N SER A 101 3.79 -5.67 13.71
CA SER A 101 5.23 -5.78 13.59
C SER A 101 5.76 -4.86 12.49
N GLY A 102 7.06 -4.53 12.55
CA GLY A 102 7.71 -3.64 11.60
C GLY A 102 7.96 -2.24 12.17
N THR A 103 8.68 -1.43 11.40
CA THR A 103 9.09 -0.08 11.78
C THR A 103 7.99 0.92 11.45
N VAL A 104 7.56 1.73 12.41
CA VAL A 104 6.61 2.83 12.16
C VAL A 104 7.39 4.14 12.08
N LEU A 105 7.40 4.78 10.91
CA LEU A 105 8.03 6.09 10.71
C LEU A 105 6.97 7.19 10.81
N MET A 106 7.12 8.08 11.79
CA MET A 106 6.19 9.17 12.06
C MET A 106 6.74 10.48 11.52
N ALA A 107 5.91 11.19 10.76
CA ALA A 107 6.19 12.54 10.30
C ALA A 107 6.33 13.51 11.48
N THR A 108 7.33 14.39 11.40
CA THR A 108 7.62 15.49 12.31
C THR A 108 7.90 16.76 11.51
N GLU A 109 8.13 17.88 12.18
CA GLU A 109 8.53 19.14 11.52
C GLU A 109 9.89 19.00 10.80
N ASP A 110 10.77 18.11 11.28
CA ASP A 110 12.12 17.89 10.76
C ASP A 110 12.24 16.68 9.81
N GLY A 111 11.12 16.03 9.43
CA GLY A 111 11.10 14.87 8.54
C GLY A 111 10.40 13.66 9.15
N PHE A 112 11.08 12.52 9.26
CA PHE A 112 10.52 11.27 9.80
C PHE A 112 11.41 10.70 10.91
N ARG A 113 10.78 10.20 11.98
CA ARG A 113 11.46 9.47 13.05
C ARG A 113 10.77 8.14 13.32
N VAL A 114 11.51 7.17 13.87
CA VAL A 114 10.90 5.92 14.34
C VAL A 114 9.99 6.23 15.54
N ARG A 115 8.77 5.68 15.52
CA ARG A 115 7.83 5.84 16.62
C ARG A 115 8.25 4.95 17.80
N GLY A 116 8.45 5.57 18.96
CA GLY A 116 8.88 4.86 20.18
C GLY A 116 10.37 5.00 20.46
N GLU A 117 11.12 5.60 19.53
CA GLU A 117 12.43 6.22 19.79
C GLU A 117 12.26 7.68 20.26
#